data_AF-A0A1H5AGJ6-F1
#
_entry.id   AF-A0A1H5AGJ6-F1
#
_cell.length_a   1.000
_cell.length_b   1.000
_cell.length_c   1.000
_cell.angle_alpha   90.00
_cell.angle_beta   90.00
_cell.angle_gamma   90.00
#
_symmetry.space_group_name_H-M   'P 1'
#
loop_
_entity.id
_entity.type
_entity.pdbx_description
1 polymer ?
#
loop_
_entity_poly.entity_id
_entity_poly.type
_entity_poly.pdbx_seq_one_letter_code
_entity_poly.pdbx_strand_id
1 'polypeptide(L)'
;MTTPHSVTRKLPEVTLAFWIMKIAATTLGETAGDLFSQTLRLGYFLTTVALFLVFVVTLVVQLRSARYRPFCYWTVILSTSMAGTTLSDFMNRAADARYLPAGDTRLGWGPQGLGLGYPEGAAILVSLLLLVFLGWRLSGMTFRITEIVTFRGEALFWTAILVSNTLGTSMGDFLSDSSGLGYLGGAALVTGLLLVLVALIRVEAVPNVLLFWIAFVLTRPLGATAGDLLTKPVAKGGLDLGTTGSSAVLLAVLVGLMVRATRTPRPRGSGSGV
;
A
#
# COMPACT_ATOMS: atom_id res chain seq x y z
N MET A 1 17.98 8.50 39.01
CA MET A 1 18.66 8.37 37.72
C MET A 1 17.96 7.27 36.94
N THR A 2 16.87 7.60 36.23
CA THR A 2 16.14 6.66 35.38
C THR A 2 16.99 6.39 34.15
N THR A 3 17.47 5.17 34.00
CA THR A 3 18.11 4.72 32.77
C THR A 3 17.15 4.95 31.60
N PRO A 4 17.56 5.62 30.51
CA PRO A 4 16.73 5.67 29.32
C PRO A 4 16.62 4.24 28.81
N HIS A 5 15.45 3.62 28.97
CA HIS A 5 15.14 2.38 28.26
C HIS A 5 15.30 2.67 26.77
N SER A 6 16.33 2.10 26.16
CA SER A 6 16.50 2.15 24.71
C SER A 6 15.41 1.27 24.09
N VAL A 7 14.22 1.85 23.90
CA VAL A 7 13.11 1.17 23.25
C VAL A 7 13.57 0.79 21.84
N THR A 8 13.68 -0.51 21.59
CA THR A 8 14.20 -1.01 20.31
C THR A 8 13.09 -0.92 19.27
N ARG A 9 13.09 0.16 18.49
CA ARG A 9 12.07 0.42 17.47
C ARG A 9 12.20 -0.57 16.30
N LYS A 10 11.09 -1.23 15.96
CA LYS A 10 10.98 -2.13 14.80
C LYS A 10 10.49 -1.46 13.52
N LEU A 11 10.02 -0.22 13.61
CA LEU A 11 9.44 0.55 12.52
C LEU A 11 10.39 1.70 12.10
N PRO A 12 10.33 2.16 10.83
CA PRO A 12 11.19 3.23 10.35
C PRO A 12 10.82 4.59 10.94
N GLU A 13 11.76 5.53 10.86
CA GLU A 13 11.47 6.94 11.10
C GLU A 13 10.76 7.54 9.87
N VAL A 14 9.77 8.39 10.12
CA VAL A 14 8.98 9.05 9.07
C VAL A 14 9.79 10.22 8.50
N THR A 15 10.61 9.93 7.51
CA THR A 15 11.44 10.90 6.78
C THR A 15 10.96 11.07 5.34
N LEU A 16 11.52 12.01 4.58
CA LEU A 16 11.28 12.10 3.14
C LEU A 16 11.64 10.78 2.43
N ALA A 17 12.73 10.12 2.84
CA ALA A 17 13.13 8.84 2.28
C ALA A 17 12.08 7.73 2.53
N PHE A 18 11.42 7.75 3.69
CA PHE A 18 10.31 6.84 3.98
C PHE A 18 9.17 7.02 2.98
N TRP A 19 8.76 8.27 2.69
CA TRP A 19 7.68 8.52 1.74
C TRP A 19 8.05 8.13 0.31
N ILE A 20 9.27 8.39 -0.13
CA ILE A 20 9.76 7.97 -1.45
C ILE A 20 9.73 6.43 -1.56
N MET A 21 10.25 5.72 -0.55
CA MET A 21 10.23 4.26 -0.54
C MET A 21 8.80 3.69 -0.48
N LYS A 22 7.90 4.35 0.26
CA LYS A 22 6.49 3.96 0.34
C LYS A 22 5.80 4.10 -1.01
N ILE A 23 5.98 5.23 -1.70
CA ILE A 23 5.42 5.44 -3.04
C ILE A 23 5.99 4.40 -4.02
N ALA A 24 7.31 4.19 -4.04
CA ALA A 24 7.92 3.18 -4.90
C ALA A 24 7.37 1.77 -4.61
N ALA A 25 7.19 1.41 -3.34
CA ALA A 25 6.65 0.12 -2.94
C ALA A 25 5.16 -0.04 -3.29
N THR A 26 4.35 1.00 -3.17
CA THR A 26 2.92 0.94 -3.53
C THR A 26 2.73 0.90 -5.04
N THR A 27 3.47 1.70 -5.80
CA THR A 27 3.46 1.62 -7.26
C THR A 27 3.94 0.25 -7.74
N LEU A 28 5.04 -0.28 -7.19
CA LEU A 28 5.49 -1.64 -7.51
C LEU A 28 4.45 -2.69 -7.13
N GLY A 29 3.80 -2.52 -5.98
CA GLY A 29 2.75 -3.44 -5.53
C GLY A 29 1.57 -3.51 -6.50
N GLU A 30 1.23 -2.39 -7.15
CA GLU A 30 0.25 -2.34 -8.22
C GLU A 30 0.74 -3.10 -9.46
N THR A 31 1.86 -2.65 -10.02
CA THR A 31 2.36 -3.18 -11.30
C THR A 31 2.73 -4.66 -11.21
N ALA A 32 3.24 -5.11 -10.06
CA ALA A 32 3.57 -6.51 -9.83
C ALA A 32 2.32 -7.35 -9.58
N GLY A 33 1.31 -6.82 -8.87
CA GLY A 33 0.01 -7.49 -8.74
C GLY A 33 -0.61 -7.77 -10.10
N ASP A 34 -0.63 -6.77 -10.97
CA ASP A 34 -1.10 -6.84 -12.34
C ASP A 34 -0.25 -7.73 -13.25
N LEU A 35 1.07 -7.72 -13.05
CA LEU A 35 1.98 -8.63 -13.73
C LEU A 35 1.58 -10.09 -13.46
N PHE A 36 1.35 -10.46 -12.20
CA PHE A 36 0.98 -11.83 -11.85
C PHE A 36 -0.45 -12.18 -12.29
N SER A 37 -1.41 -11.29 -12.03
CA SER A 37 -2.82 -11.57 -12.29
C SER A 37 -3.18 -11.54 -13.78
N GLN A 38 -2.74 -10.49 -14.49
CA GLN A 38 -3.13 -10.21 -15.88
C GLN A 38 -2.07 -10.67 -16.88
N THR A 39 -0.81 -10.25 -16.71
CA THR A 39 0.24 -10.51 -17.72
C THR A 39 0.69 -11.97 -17.75
N LEU A 40 0.89 -12.58 -16.58
CA LEU A 40 1.21 -14.01 -16.44
C LEU A 40 -0.04 -14.91 -16.48
N ARG A 41 -1.24 -14.33 -16.59
CA ARG A 41 -2.53 -15.03 -16.71
C ARG A 41 -2.77 -16.07 -15.61
N LEU A 42 -2.27 -15.80 -14.39
CA LEU A 42 -2.58 -16.64 -13.23
C LEU A 42 -4.02 -16.44 -12.76
N GLY A 43 -4.62 -15.28 -13.07
CA GLY A 43 -5.97 -14.90 -12.67
C GLY A 43 -5.99 -14.30 -11.26
N TYR A 44 -7.03 -13.54 -10.95
CA TYR A 44 -7.13 -12.79 -9.71
C TYR A 44 -7.20 -13.71 -8.48
N PHE A 45 -7.98 -14.80 -8.51
CA PHE A 45 -8.11 -15.69 -7.36
C PHE A 45 -6.79 -16.34 -6.94
N LEU A 46 -6.13 -17.07 -7.86
CA LEU A 46 -4.88 -17.75 -7.55
C LEU A 46 -3.79 -16.77 -7.12
N THR A 47 -3.70 -15.63 -7.80
CA THR A 47 -2.72 -14.58 -7.47
C THR A 47 -2.98 -14.01 -6.08
N THR A 48 -4.23 -13.71 -5.72
CA THR A 48 -4.61 -13.23 -4.39
C THR A 48 -4.22 -14.22 -3.31
N VAL A 49 -4.55 -15.51 -3.48
CA VAL A 49 -4.17 -16.55 -2.51
C VAL A 49 -2.64 -16.64 -2.38
N ALA A 50 -1.92 -16.69 -3.49
CA ALA A 50 -0.46 -16.82 -3.49
C ALA A 50 0.23 -15.61 -2.84
N LEU A 51 -0.12 -14.39 -3.23
CA LEU A 51 0.48 -13.17 -2.70
C LEU A 51 0.06 -12.89 -1.26
N PHE A 52 -1.15 -13.28 -0.87
CA PHE A 52 -1.56 -13.22 0.52
C PHE A 52 -0.73 -14.18 1.39
N LEU A 53 -0.44 -15.39 0.92
CA LEU A 53 0.47 -16.31 1.62
C LEU A 53 1.89 -15.74 1.73
N VAL A 54 2.42 -15.14 0.67
CA VAL A 54 3.72 -14.43 0.71
C VAL A 54 3.69 -13.29 1.74
N PHE A 55 2.61 -12.51 1.78
CA PHE A 55 2.42 -11.50 2.81
C PHE A 55 2.41 -12.09 4.23
N VAL A 56 1.70 -13.19 4.48
CA VAL A 56 1.67 -13.84 5.80
C VAL A 56 3.08 -14.30 6.20
N VAL A 57 3.84 -14.93 5.30
CA VAL A 57 5.20 -15.39 5.57
C VAL A 57 6.12 -14.22 5.93
N THR A 58 6.13 -13.19 5.11
CA THR A 58 6.96 -11.99 5.34
C THR A 58 6.55 -11.26 6.61
N LEU A 59 5.24 -11.16 6.90
CA LEU A 59 4.69 -10.58 8.12
C LEU A 59 5.19 -11.34 9.35
N VAL A 60 5.13 -12.68 9.34
CA VAL A 60 5.66 -13.50 10.44
C VAL A 60 7.15 -13.24 10.67
N VAL A 61 7.95 -13.11 9.60
CA VAL A 61 9.37 -12.75 9.70
C VAL A 61 9.55 -11.37 10.35
N GLN A 62 8.75 -10.38 9.98
CA GLN A 62 8.80 -9.03 10.56
C GLN A 62 8.37 -9.01 12.02
N LEU A 63 7.28 -9.71 12.39
CA LEU A 63 6.79 -9.79 13.77
C LEU A 63 7.83 -10.47 14.70
N ARG A 64 8.53 -11.48 14.19
CA ARG A 64 9.63 -12.17 14.90
C ARG A 64 10.92 -11.34 15.00
N SER A 65 11.09 -10.32 14.17
CA SER A 65 12.30 -9.48 14.23
C SER A 65 12.30 -8.64 15.50
N ALA A 66 13.39 -8.70 16.28
CA ALA A 66 13.53 -7.92 17.50
C ALA A 66 13.93 -6.45 17.25
N ARG A 67 14.36 -6.11 16.02
CA ARG A 67 14.86 -4.77 15.64
C ARG A 67 14.36 -4.36 14.26
N TYR A 68 14.35 -3.06 13.96
CA TYR A 68 14.11 -2.59 12.60
C TYR A 68 15.20 -3.09 11.66
N ARG A 69 14.79 -3.89 10.68
CA ARG A 69 15.61 -4.33 9.56
C ARG A 69 14.95 -3.80 8.29
N PRO A 70 15.58 -2.87 7.54
CA PRO A 70 14.97 -2.26 6.37
C PRO A 70 14.40 -3.29 5.39
N PHE A 71 15.16 -4.34 5.06
CA PHE A 71 14.68 -5.39 4.16
C PHE A 71 13.44 -6.10 4.70
N CYS A 72 13.42 -6.55 5.96
CA CYS A 72 12.23 -7.22 6.51
C CYS A 72 11.00 -6.30 6.45
N TYR A 73 11.13 -5.04 6.88
CA TYR A 73 10.02 -4.10 6.91
C TYR A 73 9.51 -3.76 5.50
N TRP A 74 10.41 -3.40 4.58
CA TRP A 74 10.03 -2.99 3.24
C TRP A 74 9.55 -4.15 2.37
N THR A 75 10.05 -5.37 2.61
CA THR A 75 9.48 -6.58 1.98
C THR A 75 8.05 -6.81 2.43
N VAL A 76 7.72 -6.67 3.72
CA VAL A 76 6.33 -6.77 4.18
C VAL A 76 5.46 -5.67 3.57
N ILE A 77 5.95 -4.43 3.52
CA ILE A 77 5.24 -3.30 2.90
C ILE A 77 4.99 -3.55 1.41
N LEU A 78 5.94 -4.15 0.69
CA LEU A 78 5.75 -4.53 -0.70
C LEU A 78 4.72 -5.66 -0.83
N SER A 79 4.89 -6.75 -0.10
CA SER A 79 4.00 -7.92 -0.21
C SER A 79 2.56 -7.61 0.24
N THR A 80 2.37 -6.78 1.27
CA THR A 80 1.03 -6.33 1.67
C THR A 80 0.42 -5.38 0.63
N SER A 81 1.23 -4.60 -0.08
CA SER A 81 0.73 -3.78 -1.18
C SER A 81 0.27 -4.65 -2.33
N MET A 82 1.07 -5.65 -2.72
CA MET A 82 0.73 -6.62 -3.78
C MET A 82 -0.53 -7.42 -3.43
N ALA A 83 -0.60 -7.95 -2.21
CA ALA A 83 -1.78 -8.68 -1.74
C ALA A 83 -3.03 -7.79 -1.71
N GLY A 84 -2.88 -6.52 -1.29
CA GLY A 84 -3.96 -5.54 -1.31
C GLY A 84 -4.47 -5.23 -2.72
N THR A 85 -3.56 -5.10 -3.70
CA THR A 85 -3.93 -4.93 -5.12
C THR A 85 -4.83 -6.06 -5.58
N THR A 86 -4.35 -7.30 -5.43
CA THR A 86 -5.03 -8.46 -5.99
C THR A 86 -6.33 -8.76 -5.25
N LEU A 87 -6.38 -8.46 -3.94
CA LEU A 87 -7.61 -8.56 -3.16
C LEU A 87 -8.64 -7.52 -3.62
N SER A 88 -8.22 -6.28 -3.88
CA SER A 88 -9.08 -5.24 -4.44
C SER A 88 -9.63 -5.64 -5.81
N ASP A 89 -8.75 -6.08 -6.71
CA ASP A 89 -9.15 -6.55 -8.03
C ASP A 89 -10.12 -7.72 -7.96
N PHE A 90 -9.82 -8.70 -7.11
CA PHE A 90 -10.68 -9.86 -6.90
C PHE A 90 -12.05 -9.47 -6.33
N MET A 91 -12.13 -8.47 -5.44
CA MET A 91 -13.40 -8.01 -4.90
C MET A 91 -14.22 -7.24 -5.95
N ASN A 92 -13.58 -6.35 -6.69
CA ASN A 92 -14.28 -5.33 -7.48
C ASN A 92 -14.53 -5.77 -8.92
N ARG A 93 -13.61 -6.53 -9.52
CA ARG A 93 -13.68 -6.91 -10.93
C ARG A 93 -14.52 -8.17 -11.09
N ALA A 94 -15.27 -8.22 -12.18
CA ALA A 94 -16.10 -9.37 -12.56
C ALA A 94 -15.44 -10.14 -13.72
N ALA A 95 -16.00 -11.31 -14.04
CA ALA A 95 -15.68 -12.08 -15.25
C ALA A 95 -16.24 -11.44 -16.55
N ASP A 96 -16.32 -10.11 -16.61
CA ASP A 96 -16.94 -9.39 -17.72
C ASP A 96 -15.89 -8.91 -18.73
N ALA A 97 -16.34 -8.70 -19.97
CA ALA A 97 -15.51 -8.25 -21.10
C ALA A 97 -14.77 -6.93 -20.87
N ARG A 98 -15.10 -6.17 -19.80
CA ARG A 98 -14.39 -4.95 -19.40
C ARG A 98 -12.98 -5.23 -18.87
N TYR A 99 -12.78 -6.38 -18.21
CA TYR A 99 -11.53 -6.72 -17.52
C TYR A 99 -10.81 -7.92 -18.12
N LEU A 100 -11.51 -8.69 -18.96
CA LEU A 100 -10.92 -9.78 -19.73
C LEU A 100 -10.36 -9.24 -21.06
N PRO A 101 -9.21 -9.74 -21.54
CA PRO A 101 -8.77 -9.50 -22.91
C PRO A 101 -9.85 -9.91 -23.90
N ALA A 102 -9.97 -9.17 -25.01
CA ALA A 102 -11.00 -9.41 -26.01
C ALA A 102 -10.92 -10.85 -26.54
N GLY A 103 -12.00 -11.62 -26.34
CA GLY A 103 -12.10 -13.03 -26.76
C GLY A 103 -11.83 -14.06 -25.66
N ASP A 104 -11.33 -13.64 -24.49
CA ASP A 104 -11.15 -14.55 -23.35
C ASP A 104 -12.42 -14.67 -22.51
N THR A 105 -12.76 -15.89 -22.11
CA THR A 105 -13.82 -16.19 -21.14
C THR A 105 -13.31 -16.33 -19.70
N ARG A 106 -11.98 -16.32 -19.52
CA ARG A 106 -11.28 -16.44 -18.23
C ARG A 106 -9.88 -15.84 -18.30
N LEU A 107 -9.46 -15.13 -17.26
CA LEU A 107 -8.12 -14.56 -17.13
C LEU A 107 -7.11 -15.61 -16.64
N GLY A 108 -7.54 -16.51 -15.76
CA GLY A 108 -6.69 -17.55 -15.18
C GLY A 108 -7.44 -18.54 -14.29
N TRP A 109 -6.76 -19.07 -13.28
CA TRP A 109 -7.27 -20.15 -12.42
C TRP A 109 -8.19 -19.63 -11.31
N GLY A 110 -9.32 -20.34 -11.11
CA GLY A 110 -10.32 -20.03 -10.09
C GLY A 110 -11.37 -18.99 -10.51
N PRO A 111 -12.14 -18.44 -9.56
CA PRO A 111 -13.07 -17.34 -9.84
C PRO A 111 -12.33 -16.10 -10.36
N GLN A 112 -12.96 -15.37 -11.30
CA GLN A 112 -12.35 -14.18 -11.93
C GLN A 112 -12.56 -12.89 -11.14
N GLY A 113 -13.19 -12.99 -9.98
CA GLY A 113 -13.54 -11.88 -9.11
C GLY A 113 -15.02 -11.90 -8.74
N LEU A 114 -15.37 -11.17 -7.68
CA LEU A 114 -16.71 -11.14 -7.11
C LEU A 114 -17.64 -10.19 -7.85
N GLY A 115 -17.08 -9.25 -8.64
CA GLY A 115 -17.87 -8.30 -9.42
C GLY A 115 -18.69 -7.32 -8.58
N LEU A 116 -18.23 -6.98 -7.37
CA LEU A 116 -18.95 -6.04 -6.50
C LEU A 116 -19.04 -4.63 -7.09
N GLY A 117 -18.07 -4.24 -7.93
CA GLY A 117 -17.90 -2.86 -8.35
C GLY A 117 -17.08 -2.04 -7.36
N TYR A 118 -16.36 -1.05 -7.87
CA TYR A 118 -15.48 -0.22 -7.05
C TYR A 118 -16.19 0.61 -5.97
N PRO A 119 -17.38 1.22 -6.18
CA PRO A 119 -18.08 1.96 -5.12
C PRO A 119 -18.43 1.10 -3.91
N GLU A 120 -19.03 -0.08 -4.15
CA GLU A 120 -19.45 -1.03 -3.14
C GLU A 120 -18.25 -1.61 -2.40
N GLY A 121 -17.21 -2.04 -3.14
CA GLY A 121 -15.98 -2.53 -2.54
C GLY A 121 -15.26 -1.47 -1.71
N ALA A 122 -15.19 -0.23 -2.20
CA ALA A 122 -14.62 0.88 -1.43
C ALA A 122 -15.43 1.15 -0.15
N ALA A 123 -16.77 1.13 -0.21
CA ALA A 123 -17.61 1.31 0.97
C ALA A 123 -17.35 0.23 2.04
N ILE A 124 -17.29 -1.05 1.64
CA ILE A 124 -16.96 -2.16 2.53
C ILE A 124 -15.57 -1.97 3.15
N LEU A 125 -14.57 -1.61 2.35
CA LEU A 125 -13.19 -1.44 2.81
C LEU A 125 -13.03 -0.21 3.72
N VAL A 126 -13.75 0.88 3.47
CA VAL A 126 -13.83 2.04 4.38
C VAL A 126 -14.44 1.61 5.71
N SER A 127 -15.58 0.92 5.70
CA SER A 127 -16.22 0.43 6.92
C SER A 127 -15.28 -0.49 7.71
N LEU A 128 -14.60 -1.41 7.03
CA LEU A 128 -13.63 -2.31 7.67
C LEU A 128 -12.46 -1.55 8.28
N LEU A 129 -11.91 -0.55 7.57
CA LEU A 129 -10.81 0.27 8.08
C LEU A 129 -11.23 1.07 9.32
N LEU A 130 -12.43 1.64 9.31
CA LEU A 130 -13.00 2.35 10.46
C LEU A 130 -13.19 1.42 11.65
N LEU A 131 -13.66 0.18 11.44
CA LEU A 131 -13.78 -0.82 12.50
C LEU A 131 -12.42 -1.22 13.07
N VAL A 132 -11.39 -1.38 12.24
CA VAL A 132 -10.02 -1.66 12.69
C VAL A 132 -9.49 -0.50 13.54
N PHE A 133 -9.67 0.75 13.09
CA PHE A 133 -9.24 1.92 13.87
C PHE A 133 -10.06 2.10 15.15
N LEU A 134 -11.35 1.81 15.15
CA LEU A 134 -12.18 1.82 16.35
C LEU A 134 -11.69 0.76 17.35
N GLY A 135 -11.49 -0.49 16.89
CA GLY A 135 -10.94 -1.56 17.72
C GLY A 135 -9.55 -1.21 18.27
N TRP A 136 -8.71 -0.58 17.47
CA TRP A 136 -7.41 -0.07 17.92
C TRP A 136 -7.56 1.01 18.99
N ARG A 137 -8.44 2.00 18.78
CA ARG A 137 -8.70 3.04 19.77
C ARG A 137 -9.21 2.46 21.09
N LEU A 138 -10.13 1.48 21.03
CA LEU A 138 -10.69 0.82 22.21
C LEU A 138 -9.67 -0.05 22.95
N SER A 139 -8.64 -0.55 22.26
CA SER A 139 -7.55 -1.33 22.88
C SER A 139 -6.60 -0.50 23.77
N GLY A 140 -6.66 0.83 23.69
CA GLY A 140 -5.76 1.74 24.39
C GLY A 140 -4.32 1.76 23.87
N MET A 141 -4.03 1.10 22.75
CA MET A 141 -2.70 1.09 22.14
C MET A 141 -2.41 2.37 21.35
N THR A 142 -1.14 2.77 21.32
CA THR A 142 -0.69 3.99 20.63
C THR A 142 -0.88 3.88 19.10
N PHE A 143 -1.31 4.97 18.48
CA PHE A 143 -1.31 5.15 17.03
C PHE A 143 0.03 5.68 16.50
N ARG A 144 0.97 6.03 17.38
CA ARG A 144 2.29 6.51 17.01
C ARG A 144 3.16 5.33 16.61
N ILE A 145 3.48 5.25 15.31
CA ILE A 145 4.23 4.14 14.70
C ILE A 145 5.59 3.90 15.37
N THR A 146 6.25 4.93 15.86
CA THR A 146 7.56 4.81 16.50
C THR A 146 7.50 4.15 17.90
N GLU A 147 6.31 4.02 18.48
CA GLU A 147 6.05 3.47 19.82
C GLU A 147 5.35 2.11 19.80
N ILE A 148 5.04 1.56 18.62
CA ILE A 148 4.43 0.24 18.50
C ILE A 148 5.48 -0.84 18.77
N VAL A 149 5.44 -1.42 19.97
CA VAL A 149 6.42 -2.43 20.44
C VAL A 149 5.79 -3.72 20.93
N THR A 150 4.47 -3.79 21.02
CA THR A 150 3.74 -4.97 21.47
C THR A 150 3.23 -5.76 20.28
N PHE A 151 3.16 -7.09 20.42
CA PHE A 151 2.61 -7.96 19.36
C PHE A 151 1.18 -7.57 18.98
N ARG A 152 0.33 -7.24 19.97
CA ARG A 152 -1.05 -6.79 19.72
C ARG A 152 -1.09 -5.49 18.91
N GLY A 153 -0.20 -4.54 19.23
CA GLY A 153 -0.11 -3.28 18.49
C GLY A 153 0.41 -3.48 17.07
N GLU A 154 1.40 -4.35 16.89
CA GLU A 154 1.90 -4.73 15.56
C GLU A 154 0.81 -5.42 14.72
N ALA A 155 0.04 -6.34 15.31
CA ALA A 155 -1.05 -7.02 14.61
C ALA A 155 -2.12 -6.04 14.13
N LEU A 156 -2.55 -5.10 14.98
CA LEU A 156 -3.48 -4.04 14.57
C LEU A 156 -2.92 -3.12 13.50
N PHE A 157 -1.66 -2.72 13.64
CA PHE A 157 -0.94 -1.95 12.63
C PHE A 157 -1.01 -2.66 11.28
N TRP A 158 -0.50 -3.89 11.18
CA TRP A 158 -0.45 -4.62 9.91
C TRP A 158 -1.83 -4.94 9.34
N THR A 159 -2.84 -5.13 10.19
CA THR A 159 -4.24 -5.27 9.75
C THR A 159 -4.73 -3.97 9.11
N ALA A 160 -4.51 -2.82 9.76
CA ALA A 160 -4.85 -1.51 9.20
C ALA A 160 -4.12 -1.25 7.88
N ILE A 161 -2.84 -1.66 7.79
CA ILE A 161 -2.05 -1.54 6.55
C ILE A 161 -2.66 -2.38 5.42
N LEU A 162 -3.00 -3.64 5.65
CA LEU A 162 -3.58 -4.51 4.63
C LEU A 162 -4.92 -3.96 4.13
N VAL A 163 -5.82 -3.60 5.05
CA VAL A 163 -7.14 -3.04 4.70
C VAL A 163 -6.98 -1.72 3.97
N SER A 164 -6.09 -0.83 4.44
CA SER A 164 -5.77 0.43 3.77
C SER A 164 -5.17 0.22 2.38
N ASN A 165 -4.34 -0.80 2.18
CA ASN A 165 -3.75 -1.08 0.86
C ASN A 165 -4.81 -1.57 -0.13
N THR A 166 -5.73 -2.40 0.35
CA THR A 166 -6.85 -2.90 -0.46
C THR A 166 -7.81 -1.76 -0.80
N LEU A 167 -8.20 -0.95 0.20
CA LEU A 167 -8.99 0.26 0.00
C LEU A 167 -8.34 1.21 -0.99
N GLY A 168 -7.02 1.39 -0.86
CA GLY A 168 -6.30 2.35 -1.67
C GLY A 168 -6.22 1.95 -3.14
N THR A 169 -6.05 0.67 -3.47
CA THR A 169 -6.20 0.20 -4.86
C THR A 169 -7.64 0.40 -5.32
N SER A 170 -8.63 -0.06 -4.55
CA SER A 170 -10.04 0.09 -4.91
C SER A 170 -10.43 1.55 -5.22
N MET A 171 -9.89 2.50 -4.43
CA MET A 171 -10.12 3.92 -4.64
C MET A 171 -9.28 4.49 -5.79
N GLY A 172 -8.05 4.05 -5.99
CA GLY A 172 -7.21 4.44 -7.12
C GLY A 172 -7.83 4.02 -8.46
N ASP A 173 -8.28 2.79 -8.54
CA ASP A 173 -8.95 2.24 -9.71
C ASP A 173 -10.31 2.90 -9.92
N PHE A 174 -11.06 3.18 -8.85
CA PHE A 174 -12.30 3.96 -8.95
C PHE A 174 -12.04 5.34 -9.57
N LEU A 175 -11.03 6.05 -9.08
CA LEU A 175 -10.64 7.36 -9.59
C LEU A 175 -10.23 7.28 -11.06
N SER A 176 -9.54 6.22 -11.45
CA SER A 176 -9.00 6.08 -12.80
C SER A 176 -10.04 5.59 -13.82
N ASP A 177 -10.77 4.53 -13.50
CA ASP A 177 -11.63 3.80 -14.43
C ASP A 177 -13.09 4.27 -14.41
N SER A 178 -13.60 4.72 -13.25
CA SER A 178 -15.04 4.94 -13.05
C SER A 178 -15.42 6.40 -12.80
N SER A 179 -14.53 7.22 -12.24
CA SER A 179 -14.87 8.60 -11.85
C SER A 179 -14.88 9.60 -13.01
N GLY A 180 -14.30 9.23 -14.16
CA GLY A 180 -14.09 10.13 -15.30
C GLY A 180 -12.82 11.00 -15.22
N LEU A 181 -12.04 10.91 -14.14
CA LEU A 181 -10.78 11.65 -13.99
C LEU A 181 -9.62 11.06 -14.81
N GLY A 182 -9.67 9.76 -15.12
CA GLY A 182 -8.57 9.03 -15.73
C GLY A 182 -7.34 8.92 -14.83
N TYR A 183 -6.29 8.25 -15.31
CA TYR A 183 -5.09 7.99 -14.51
C TYR A 183 -4.37 9.28 -14.06
N LEU A 184 -4.16 10.23 -14.98
CA LEU A 184 -3.52 11.51 -14.66
C LEU A 184 -4.35 12.38 -13.71
N GLY A 185 -5.66 12.47 -13.92
CA GLY A 185 -6.55 13.24 -13.06
C GLY A 185 -6.66 12.65 -11.65
N GLY A 186 -6.74 11.32 -11.55
CA GLY A 186 -6.70 10.60 -10.28
C GLY A 186 -5.38 10.83 -9.53
N ALA A 187 -4.24 10.68 -10.20
CA ALA A 187 -2.93 10.94 -9.62
C ALA A 187 -2.76 12.41 -9.17
N ALA A 188 -3.24 13.37 -9.98
CA ALA A 188 -3.19 14.80 -9.66
C ALA A 188 -4.06 15.14 -8.44
N LEU A 189 -5.28 14.60 -8.35
CA LEU A 189 -6.17 14.80 -7.22
C LEU A 189 -5.53 14.30 -5.92
N VAL A 190 -5.05 13.05 -5.91
CA VAL A 190 -4.44 12.46 -4.70
C VAL A 190 -3.16 13.20 -4.31
N THR A 191 -2.35 13.61 -5.28
CA THR A 191 -1.16 14.43 -5.02
C THR A 191 -1.54 15.78 -4.43
N GLY A 192 -2.58 16.44 -4.95
CA GLY A 192 -3.12 17.68 -4.40
C GLY A 192 -3.57 17.54 -2.94
N LEU A 193 -4.28 16.46 -2.62
CA LEU A 193 -4.68 16.15 -1.24
C LEU A 193 -3.45 15.94 -0.33
N LEU A 194 -2.43 15.21 -0.79
CA LEU A 194 -1.19 15.05 -0.03
C LEU A 194 -0.47 16.38 0.21
N LEU A 195 -0.45 17.30 -0.76
CA LEU A 195 0.11 18.65 -0.59
C LEU A 195 -0.67 19.48 0.44
N VAL A 196 -2.00 19.36 0.46
CA VAL A 196 -2.83 19.98 1.51
C VAL A 196 -2.46 19.43 2.88
N LEU A 197 -2.27 18.11 3.02
CA LEU A 197 -1.84 17.52 4.30
C LEU A 197 -0.46 18.05 4.73
N VAL A 198 0.47 18.22 3.79
CA VAL A 198 1.78 18.82 4.07
C VAL A 198 1.64 20.26 4.60
N ALA A 199 0.74 21.06 4.01
CA ALA A 199 0.47 22.41 4.49
C ALA A 199 -0.12 22.41 5.91
N LEU A 200 -0.96 21.41 6.24
CA LEU A 200 -1.59 21.27 7.56
C LEU A 200 -0.62 20.83 8.67
N ILE A 201 0.59 20.34 8.36
CA ILE A 201 1.60 19.94 9.36
C ILE A 201 1.96 21.09 10.32
N ARG A 202 1.85 22.34 9.84
CA ARG A 202 2.16 23.53 10.66
C ARG A 202 0.99 24.02 11.52
N VAL A 203 -0.19 23.41 11.38
CA VAL A 203 -1.39 23.82 12.10
C VAL A 203 -1.46 23.06 13.43
N GLU A 204 -1.22 23.76 14.53
CA GLU A 204 -1.16 23.18 15.89
C GLU A 204 -2.45 22.46 16.32
N ALA A 205 -3.60 22.88 15.77
CA ALA A 205 -4.90 22.27 16.05
C ALA A 205 -5.07 20.85 15.48
N VAL A 206 -4.24 20.44 14.50
CA VAL A 206 -4.38 19.15 13.82
C VAL A 206 -3.31 18.19 14.32
N PRO A 207 -3.67 17.02 14.90
CA PRO A 207 -2.69 16.06 15.36
C PRO A 207 -1.85 15.49 14.21
N ASN A 208 -0.52 15.57 14.32
CA ASN A 208 0.41 15.00 13.31
C ASN A 208 0.19 13.50 13.07
N VAL A 209 -0.22 12.75 14.11
CA VAL A 209 -0.57 11.33 13.99
C VAL A 209 -1.75 11.14 13.03
N LEU A 210 -2.76 12.01 13.08
CA LEU A 210 -3.89 11.95 12.17
C LEU A 210 -3.46 12.26 10.73
N LEU A 211 -2.69 13.34 10.53
CA LEU A 211 -2.15 13.70 9.22
C LEU A 211 -1.31 12.57 8.63
N PHE A 212 -0.50 11.92 9.45
CA PHE A 212 0.30 10.77 9.06
C PHE A 212 -0.61 9.64 8.52
N TRP A 213 -1.65 9.26 9.25
CA TRP A 213 -2.50 8.13 8.85
C TRP A 213 -3.29 8.44 7.58
N ILE A 214 -3.81 9.67 7.44
CA ILE A 214 -4.49 10.08 6.21
C ILE A 214 -3.50 10.06 5.03
N ALA A 215 -2.30 10.64 5.18
CA ALA A 215 -1.28 10.62 4.14
C ALA A 215 -0.87 9.19 3.78
N PHE A 216 -0.69 8.34 4.79
CA PHE A 216 -0.32 6.94 4.61
C PHE A 216 -1.37 6.19 3.78
N VAL A 217 -2.67 6.36 4.10
CA VAL A 217 -3.77 5.77 3.33
C VAL A 217 -3.78 6.31 1.91
N LEU A 218 -3.64 7.63 1.72
CA LEU A 218 -3.66 8.29 0.41
C LEU A 218 -2.45 7.95 -0.50
N THR A 219 -1.31 7.55 0.06
CA THR A 219 -0.18 7.09 -0.79
C THR A 219 -0.49 5.81 -1.57
N ARG A 220 -1.49 5.02 -1.15
CA ARG A 220 -1.86 3.81 -1.87
C ARG A 220 -2.65 4.10 -3.16
N PRO A 221 -3.73 4.89 -3.15
CA PRO A 221 -4.39 5.35 -4.39
C PRO A 221 -3.44 6.04 -5.34
N LEU A 222 -2.50 6.85 -4.83
CA LEU A 222 -1.46 7.45 -5.67
C LEU A 222 -0.60 6.39 -6.33
N GLY A 223 -0.15 5.39 -5.57
CA GLY A 223 0.65 4.28 -6.10
C GLY A 223 -0.10 3.48 -7.17
N ALA A 224 -1.39 3.22 -6.96
CA ALA A 224 -2.25 2.49 -7.90
C ALA A 224 -2.43 3.28 -9.21
N THR A 225 -2.90 4.54 -9.11
CA THR A 225 -3.09 5.41 -10.28
C THR A 225 -1.79 5.65 -11.05
N ALA A 226 -0.65 5.80 -10.35
CA ALA A 226 0.66 5.92 -11.00
C ALA A 226 1.10 4.59 -11.65
N GLY A 227 0.87 3.45 -11.01
CA GLY A 227 1.20 2.14 -11.57
C GLY A 227 0.42 1.84 -12.86
N ASP A 228 -0.86 2.15 -12.84
CA ASP A 228 -1.72 2.05 -14.01
C ASP A 228 -1.34 3.03 -15.11
N LEU A 229 -1.04 4.30 -14.75
CA LEU A 229 -0.55 5.28 -15.70
C LEU A 229 0.70 4.76 -16.43
N LEU A 230 1.62 4.10 -15.75
CA LEU A 230 2.82 3.56 -16.38
C LEU A 230 2.51 2.37 -17.29
N THR A 231 1.60 1.49 -16.89
CA THR A 231 1.49 0.15 -17.48
C THR A 231 0.33 -0.03 -18.46
N LYS A 232 -0.76 0.72 -18.32
CA LYS A 232 -1.97 0.55 -19.14
C LYS A 232 -1.79 1.15 -20.54
N PRO A 233 -2.57 0.68 -21.54
CA PRO A 233 -2.46 1.17 -22.92
C PRO A 233 -2.78 2.66 -23.08
N VAL A 234 -2.17 3.30 -24.07
CA VAL A 234 -2.41 4.71 -24.42
C VAL A 234 -3.88 4.99 -24.72
N ALA A 235 -4.59 4.04 -25.33
CA ALA A 235 -6.02 4.16 -25.61
C ALA A 235 -6.90 4.31 -24.35
N LYS A 236 -6.39 3.89 -23.18
CA LYS A 236 -7.05 4.07 -21.88
C LYS A 236 -6.48 5.26 -21.08
N GLY A 237 -5.50 5.98 -21.62
CA GLY A 237 -4.82 7.11 -20.98
C GLY A 237 -3.53 6.75 -20.22
N GLY A 238 -3.00 5.53 -20.40
CA GLY A 238 -1.70 5.12 -19.84
C GLY A 238 -0.52 5.38 -20.78
N LEU A 239 0.68 4.99 -20.37
CA LEU A 239 1.94 5.17 -21.11
C LEU A 239 2.42 3.90 -21.82
N ASP A 240 1.72 2.77 -21.64
CA ASP A 240 1.99 1.50 -22.32
C ASP A 240 3.42 0.97 -22.14
N LEU A 241 4.05 1.23 -20.99
CA LEU A 241 5.42 0.76 -20.69
C LEU A 241 5.46 -0.73 -20.31
N GLY A 242 4.30 -1.34 -20.11
CA GLY A 242 4.13 -2.74 -19.74
C GLY A 242 4.47 -3.04 -18.26
N THR A 243 3.74 -4.00 -17.70
CA THR A 243 3.88 -4.42 -16.29
C THR A 243 5.26 -4.97 -15.97
N THR A 244 5.88 -5.76 -16.86
CA THR A 244 7.19 -6.39 -16.64
C THR A 244 8.30 -5.34 -16.51
N GLY A 245 8.37 -4.40 -17.45
CA GLY A 245 9.40 -3.36 -17.47
C GLY A 245 9.26 -2.39 -16.30
N SER A 246 8.05 -1.86 -16.08
CA SER A 246 7.77 -0.97 -14.95
C SER A 246 8.05 -1.63 -13.61
N SER A 247 7.63 -2.89 -13.41
CA SER A 247 7.90 -3.62 -12.17
C SER A 247 9.39 -3.86 -11.94
N ALA A 248 10.16 -4.22 -12.97
CA ALA A 248 11.60 -4.43 -12.85
C ALA A 248 12.34 -3.15 -12.43
N VAL A 249 12.00 -2.01 -13.04
CA VAL A 249 12.60 -0.70 -12.69
C VAL A 249 12.24 -0.29 -11.27
N LEU A 250 10.96 -0.38 -10.91
CA LEU A 250 10.50 -0.02 -9.57
C LEU A 250 11.10 -0.93 -8.49
N LEU A 251 11.27 -2.23 -8.77
CA LEU A 251 11.95 -3.17 -7.90
C LEU A 251 13.43 -2.79 -7.73
N ALA A 252 14.14 -2.46 -8.81
CA ALA A 252 15.53 -2.04 -8.75
C ALA A 252 15.71 -0.76 -7.92
N VAL A 253 14.84 0.24 -8.11
CA VAL A 253 14.82 1.48 -7.32
C VAL A 253 14.57 1.17 -5.84
N LEU A 254 13.55 0.37 -5.54
CA LEU A 254 13.19 0.04 -4.17
C LEU A 254 14.31 -0.73 -3.46
N VAL A 255 14.89 -1.75 -4.11
CA VAL A 255 16.03 -2.50 -3.58
C VAL A 255 17.25 -1.59 -3.37
N GLY A 256 17.57 -0.70 -4.31
CA GLY A 256 18.64 0.29 -4.16
C GLY A 256 18.43 1.19 -2.94
N LEU A 257 17.19 1.65 -2.70
CA LEU A 257 16.84 2.43 -1.52
C LEU A 257 16.93 1.61 -0.22
N MET A 258 16.54 0.33 -0.23
CA MET A 258 16.70 -0.57 0.92
C MET A 258 18.17 -0.81 1.27
N VAL A 259 19.03 -1.01 0.26
CA VAL A 259 20.49 -1.15 0.44
C VAL A 259 21.05 0.12 1.07
N ARG A 260 20.70 1.29 0.53
CA ARG A 260 21.12 2.58 1.10
C ARG A 260 20.66 2.72 2.54
N ALA A 261 19.39 2.46 2.84
CA ALA A 261 18.83 2.54 4.19
C ALA A 261 19.48 1.58 5.19
N THR A 262 20.06 0.47 4.71
CA THR A 262 20.82 -0.48 5.54
C THR A 262 22.24 0.03 5.83
N ARG A 263 22.84 0.78 4.89
CA ARG A 263 24.20 1.31 5.01
C ARG A 263 24.28 2.64 5.77
N THR A 264 23.23 3.46 5.77
CA THR A 264 23.22 4.72 6.51
C THR A 264 22.99 4.47 8.00
N PRO A 265 23.93 4.80 8.90
CA PRO A 265 23.69 4.72 10.33
C PRO A 265 22.56 5.67 10.72
N ARG A 266 21.64 5.23 11.59
CA ARG A 266 20.61 6.12 12.15
C ARG A 266 21.30 7.31 12.84
N PRO A 267 20.89 8.56 12.57
CA PRO A 267 21.26 9.68 13.44
C PRO A 267 20.84 9.32 14.87
N ARG A 268 21.73 9.50 15.86
CA ARG A 268 21.32 9.44 17.26
C ARG A 268 20.27 10.52 17.46
N GLY A 269 19.04 10.12 17.77
CA GLY A 269 17.86 10.99 17.69
C GLY A 269 18.04 12.30 18.43
N SER A 270 17.86 13.42 17.73
CA SER A 270 17.25 14.58 18.32
C SER A 270 15.74 14.33 18.35
N GLY A 271 15.14 14.47 19.52
CA GLY A 271 13.70 14.34 19.67
C GLY A 271 13.00 15.44 18.86
N SER A 272 12.49 15.09 17.69
CA SER A 272 11.37 15.82 17.10
C SER A 272 10.15 14.91 17.17
N GLY A 273 9.21 15.32 18.01
CA GLY A 273 7.90 14.72 18.09
C GLY A 273 7.20 14.88 16.75
N VAL A 274 7.00 13.76 16.07
CA VAL A 274 5.96 13.58 15.06
C VAL A 274 5.08 12.42 15.54
#